data_AF-A0A0E3PNI4-F1
#
_entry.id   AF-A0A0E3PNI4-F1
#
_cell.length_a   1.000
_cell.length_b   1.000
_cell.length_c   1.000
_cell.angle_alpha   90.00
_cell.angle_beta   90.00
_cell.angle_gamma   90.00
#
_symmetry.space_group_name_H-M   'P 1'
#
loop_
_entity.id
_entity.type
_entity.pdbx_description
1 polymer ?
#
loop_
_entity_poly.entity_id
_entity_poly.type
_entity_poly.pdbx_seq_one_letter_code
_entity_poly.pdbx_strand_id
1 'polypeptide(L)'
;MLFTKRFLDHHGIVSGIYDELEIGKVIDEVLPRFGQHKLAPSIVVKAMILNCLGFTDSCLYMYSQYFETLTVEKLLGFGSPS
;
A
#
# COMPACT_ATOMS: atom_id res chain seq x y z
N MET A 1 -5.28 -19.14 -20.71
CA MET A 1 -5.50 -17.93 -19.90
C MET A 1 -4.94 -18.22 -18.51
N LEU A 2 -3.70 -17.82 -18.24
CA LEU A 2 -3.04 -18.07 -16.95
C LEU A 2 -3.58 -17.04 -15.94
N PHE A 3 -4.47 -17.48 -15.06
CA PHE A 3 -4.79 -16.70 -13.87
C PHE A 3 -3.58 -16.74 -12.94
N THR A 4 -2.73 -15.72 -12.99
CA THR A 4 -1.72 -15.50 -11.96
C THR A 4 -2.45 -15.09 -10.68
N LYS A 5 -2.70 -16.07 -9.81
CA LYS A 5 -3.25 -15.85 -8.47
C LYS A 5 -2.20 -15.11 -7.65
N ARG A 6 -2.16 -13.78 -7.79
CA ARG A 6 -1.32 -12.90 -6.97
C ARG A 6 -1.85 -12.98 -5.53
N PHE A 7 -1.04 -13.55 -4.64
CA PHE A 7 -1.43 -13.79 -3.25
C PHE A 7 -1.57 -12.46 -2.50
N LEU A 8 -2.72 -12.27 -1.85
CA LEU A 8 -2.95 -11.14 -0.95
C LEU A 8 -2.40 -11.42 0.46
N ASP A 9 -2.36 -12.68 0.89
CA ASP A 9 -1.81 -13.17 2.16
C ASP A 9 -2.08 -12.24 3.37
N HIS A 10 -1.17 -12.13 4.33
CA HIS A 10 -1.25 -11.24 5.48
C HIS A 10 -1.30 -9.74 5.10
N HIS A 11 -0.84 -9.35 3.91
CA HIS A 11 -0.93 -7.98 3.40
C HIS A 11 -2.37 -7.54 3.12
N GLY A 12 -3.24 -8.46 2.68
CA GLY A 12 -4.66 -8.18 2.48
C GLY A 12 -5.36 -7.85 3.78
N ILE A 13 -5.03 -8.55 4.87
CA ILE A 13 -5.58 -8.31 6.21
C ILE A 13 -5.10 -6.94 6.73
N VAL A 14 -3.80 -6.66 6.64
CA VAL A 14 -3.26 -5.37 7.10
C VAL A 14 -3.79 -4.20 6.27
N SER A 15 -3.91 -4.37 4.95
CA SER A 15 -4.55 -3.38 4.08
C SER A 15 -6.00 -3.14 4.44
N GLY A 16 -6.77 -4.20 4.72
CA GLY A 16 -8.17 -4.10 5.13
C GLY A 16 -8.34 -3.39 6.48
N ILE A 17 -7.52 -3.74 7.47
CA ILE A 17 -7.52 -3.07 8.79
C ILE A 17 -7.13 -1.60 8.65
N TYR A 18 -6.15 -1.27 7.81
CA TYR A 18 -5.76 0.11 7.54
C TYR A 18 -6.93 0.95 7.01
N ASP A 19 -7.73 0.37 6.10
CA ASP A 19 -8.90 1.03 5.52
C ASP A 19 -10.06 1.12 6.53
N GLU A 20 -10.35 0.03 7.26
CA GLU A 20 -11.42 -0.06 8.26
C GLU A 20 -11.24 0.94 9.40
N LEU A 21 -10.00 1.18 9.82
CA LEU A 21 -9.66 2.14 10.87
C LEU A 21 -9.56 3.59 10.37
N GLU A 22 -9.84 3.85 9.08
CA GLU A 22 -9.70 5.16 8.44
C GLU A 22 -8.32 5.82 8.63
N ILE A 23 -7.25 5.02 8.79
CA ILE A 23 -5.90 5.55 9.09
C ILE A 23 -5.44 6.53 8.01
N GLY A 24 -5.75 6.21 6.74
CA GLY A 24 -5.42 7.08 5.61
C GLY A 24 -6.05 8.47 5.68
N LYS A 25 -7.28 8.56 6.21
CA LYS A 25 -7.98 9.84 6.36
C LYS A 25 -7.28 10.73 7.38
N VAL A 26 -6.92 10.18 8.54
CA VAL A 26 -6.17 10.90 9.57
C VAL A 26 -4.82 11.39 9.04
N ILE A 27 -4.12 10.55 8.27
CA ILE A 27 -2.84 10.93 7.68
C ILE A 27 -3.00 12.09 6.71
N ASP A 28 -3.98 12.04 5.81
CA ASP A 28 -4.20 13.10 4.82
C ASP A 28 -4.71 14.41 5.47
N GLU A 29 -5.39 14.34 6.61
CA GLU A 29 -5.81 15.50 7.41
C GLU A 29 -4.62 16.17 8.12
N VAL A 30 -3.74 15.38 8.75
CA VAL A 30 -2.59 15.88 9.51
C VAL A 30 -1.42 16.28 8.60
N LEU A 31 -1.27 15.56 7.48
CA LEU A 31 -0.23 15.77 6.49
C LEU A 31 -0.88 16.05 5.12
N PRO A 32 -1.41 17.26 4.90
CA PRO A 32 -1.98 17.62 3.61
C PRO A 32 -0.91 17.55 2.51
N ARG A 33 -1.33 17.33 1.26
CA ARG A 33 -0.43 17.28 0.11
C ARG A 33 0.36 18.59 -0.03
N PHE A 34 1.67 18.54 0.15
CA PHE A 34 2.56 19.67 -0.10
C PHE A 34 3.11 19.62 -1.54
N GLY A 35 2.85 20.65 -2.34
CA GLY A 35 3.44 20.78 -3.69
C GLY A 35 2.95 19.74 -4.72
N GLN A 36 3.83 19.28 -5.61
CA GLN A 36 3.51 18.42 -6.77
C GLN A 36 3.61 16.91 -6.49
N HIS A 37 3.25 16.45 -5.30
CA HIS A 37 3.22 15.01 -5.04
C HIS A 37 2.10 14.34 -5.85
N LYS A 38 2.48 13.35 -6.68
CA LYS A 38 1.54 12.59 -7.52
C LYS A 38 0.58 11.70 -6.71
N LEU A 39 0.97 11.33 -5.49
CA LEU A 39 0.23 10.43 -4.61
C LEU A 39 -0.13 11.13 -3.29
N ALA A 40 -1.26 10.73 -2.69
CA ALA A 40 -1.61 11.17 -1.34
C ALA A 40 -0.65 10.56 -0.30
N PRO A 41 -0.28 11.30 0.76
CA PRO A 41 0.60 10.79 1.81
C PRO A 41 0.10 9.50 2.45
N SER A 42 -1.21 9.36 2.64
CA SER A 42 -1.85 8.12 3.09
C SER A 42 -1.48 6.90 2.22
N ILE A 43 -1.45 7.05 0.90
CA ILE A 43 -1.11 5.98 -0.03
C ILE A 43 0.37 5.61 0.07
N VAL A 44 1.24 6.60 0.24
CA VAL A 44 2.69 6.38 0.43
C VAL A 44 2.95 5.63 1.74
N VAL A 45 2.28 6.03 2.83
CA VAL A 45 2.41 5.38 4.13
C VAL A 45 1.85 3.95 4.11
N LYS A 46 0.70 3.73 3.48
CA LYS A 46 0.15 2.38 3.30
C LYS A 46 1.10 1.48 2.51
N ALA A 47 1.70 2.00 1.44
CA ALA A 47 2.71 1.29 0.66
C ALA A 47 3.96 0.97 1.48
N MET A 48 4.42 1.90 2.34
CA MET A 48 5.52 1.65 3.27
C MET A 48 5.19 0.53 4.25
N ILE A 49 4.03 0.56 4.90
CA ILE A 49 3.62 -0.49 5.86
C ILE A 49 3.59 -1.87 5.20
N LEU A 50 3.00 -1.95 4.00
CA LEU A 50 2.93 -3.21 3.24
C LEU A 50 4.32 -3.68 2.77
N ASN A 51 5.25 -2.74 2.53
CA ASN A 51 6.64 -3.06 2.23
C ASN A 51 7.41 -3.52 3.48
N CYS A 52 7.23 -2.87 4.63
CA CYS A 52 7.85 -3.22 5.91
C CYS A 52 7.49 -4.64 6.36
N LEU A 53 6.24 -5.07 6.13
CA LEU A 53 5.79 -6.41 6.53
C LEU A 53 6.58 -7.55 5.87
N GLY A 54 7.20 -7.31 4.71
CA GLY A 54 8.04 -8.27 4.02
C GLY A 54 9.50 -8.34 4.52
N PHE A 55 9.89 -7.46 5.45
CA PHE A 55 11.26 -7.36 5.97
C PHE A 55 11.26 -7.32 7.50
N THR A 56 11.19 -8.50 8.15
CA THR A 56 11.30 -8.60 9.62
C THR A 56 12.74 -8.50 10.13
N ASP A 57 13.73 -8.76 9.27
CA ASP A 57 15.16 -8.89 9.66
C ASP A 57 16.12 -8.06 8.78
N SER A 58 15.67 -7.01 8.09
CA SER A 58 16.52 -6.18 7.23
C SER A 58 16.12 -4.71 7.23
N CYS A 59 17.09 -3.82 7.01
CA CYS A 59 16.82 -2.38 6.87
C CYS A 59 15.83 -2.14 5.72
N LEU A 60 14.88 -1.24 5.92
CA LEU A 60 13.80 -0.98 4.97
C LEU A 60 14.37 -0.41 3.66
N TYR A 61 14.37 -1.22 2.60
CA TYR A 61 14.70 -0.76 1.26
C TYR A 61 13.46 -0.86 0.37
N MET A 62 12.99 0.30 -0.09
CA MET A 62 11.90 0.42 -1.05
C MET A 62 12.39 -0.01 -2.45
N TYR A 63 12.41 -1.31 -2.71
CA TYR A 63 12.65 -1.86 -4.04
C TYR A 63 11.34 -2.01 -4.80
N SER A 64 11.26 -1.47 -6.02
CA SER A 64 10.07 -1.60 -6.87
C SER A 64 9.71 -3.06 -7.17
N GLN A 65 10.72 -3.93 -7.24
CA GLN A 65 10.59 -5.36 -7.48
C GLN A 65 9.78 -6.09 -6.40
N TYR A 66 9.76 -5.59 -5.17
CA TYR A 66 8.94 -6.15 -4.10
C TYR A 66 7.45 -6.10 -4.46
N PHE A 67 7.03 -4.98 -5.03
CA PHE A 67 5.65 -4.72 -5.40
C PHE A 67 5.20 -5.48 -6.66
N GLU A 68 6.11 -6.08 -7.44
CA GLU A 68 5.77 -6.84 -8.66
C GLU A 68 5.00 -8.13 -8.34
N THR A 69 5.23 -8.71 -7.16
CA THR A 69 4.54 -9.94 -6.72
C THR A 69 3.21 -9.65 -6.04
N LEU A 70 2.96 -8.39 -5.65
CA LEU A 70 1.77 -7.95 -4.95
C LEU A 70 0.71 -7.41 -5.91
N THR A 71 -0.56 -7.51 -5.52
CA THR A 71 -1.64 -6.84 -6.25
C THR A 71 -1.75 -5.39 -5.78
N VAL A 72 -0.77 -4.56 -6.16
CA VAL A 72 -0.63 -3.16 -5.73
C VAL A 72 -1.91 -2.35 -5.95
N GLU A 73 -2.56 -2.55 -7.10
CA GLU A 73 -3.82 -1.88 -7.46
C GLU A 73 -4.94 -2.15 -6.45
N LYS A 74 -5.04 -3.39 -5.95
CA LYS A 74 -6.05 -3.77 -4.95
C LYS A 74 -5.67 -3.33 -3.53
N LEU A 75 -4.38 -3.39 -3.19
CA LEU A 75 -3.89 -3.07 -1.85
C LEU A 75 -3.81 -1.56 -1.59
N LEU A 76 -3.39 -0.79 -2.58
CA LEU A 76 -3.30 0.66 -2.49
C LEU A 76 -4.56 1.37 -2.98
N GLY A 77 -5.57 0.63 -3.44
CA GLY A 77 -6.82 1.22 -3.92
C GLY A 77 -6.70 1.94 -5.27
N PHE A 78 -5.65 1.70 -6.05
CA PHE A 78 -5.61 2.04 -7.48
C PHE A 78 -6.42 1.03 -8.31
N GLY A 79 -7.65 0.74 -7.88
CA GLY A 79 -8.66 0.10 -8.71
C GLY A 79 -9.48 1.19 -9.37
N SER A 80 -9.45 1.25 -10.70
CA SER A 80 -10.29 2.15 -11.50
C SER A 80 -11.74 2.19 -10.97
N PRO A 81 -12.34 3.38 -10.78
CA PRO A 81 -13.79 3.48 -10.81
C PRO A 81 -14.21 3.30 -12.27
N SER A 82 -14.48 2.06 -12.66
CA SER A 82 -15.10 1.71 -13.94
C SER A 82 -15.88 0.41 -13.80
#